data_AF-A0A2U1P7K7-F1
#
_entry.id   AF-A0A2U1P7K7-F1
#
_cell.length_a   1.000
_cell.length_b   1.000
_cell.length_c   1.000
_cell.angle_alpha   90.00
_cell.angle_beta   90.00
_cell.angle_gamma   90.00
#
_symmetry.space_group_name_H-M   'P 1'
#
loop_
_entity.id
_entity.type
_entity.pdbx_description
1 polymer ?
#
loop_
_entity_poly.entity_id
_entity_poly.type
_entity_poly.pdbx_seq_one_letter_code
_entity_poly.pdbx_strand_id
1 'polypeptide(L)'
;MAFLDGSSPDRLCKPIVEHIESLGVQVRLTSRIQKIALQKDRHARNFLLSDGNIIKGDAYVFTILADILKLLLPEEWKPIPYFNKLDKSFCVPVINVHIWIVMGY
;
A
#
# COMPACT_ATOMS: atom_id res chain seq x y z
N MET A 1 25.51 10.66 9.53
CA MET A 1 24.10 10.83 9.11
C MET A 1 24.07 10.69 7.59
N ALA A 2 23.32 9.74 7.05
CA ALA A 2 23.24 9.51 5.62
C ALA A 2 21.92 10.09 5.10
N PHE A 3 22.03 11.04 4.18
CA PHE A 3 20.88 11.62 3.49
C PHE A 3 20.84 11.07 2.07
N LEU A 4 19.62 10.92 1.54
CA LEU A 4 19.47 10.80 0.09
C LEU A 4 19.90 12.13 -0.54
N ASP A 5 20.58 12.04 -1.67
CA ASP A 5 21.05 13.16 -2.46
C ASP A 5 19.95 13.74 -3.39
N GLY A 6 18.69 13.46 -3.07
CA GLY A 6 17.50 13.90 -3.78
C GLY A 6 16.23 13.32 -3.17
N SER A 7 15.10 13.44 -3.88
CA SER A 7 13.82 12.94 -3.41
C SER A 7 13.82 11.40 -3.27
N SER A 8 13.16 10.85 -2.26
CA SER A 8 13.03 9.39 -2.10
C SER A 8 12.35 8.70 -3.28
N PRO A 9 11.29 9.26 -3.90
CA PRO A 9 10.71 8.66 -5.11
C PRO A 9 11.73 8.50 -6.25
N ASP A 10 12.58 9.49 -6.49
CA ASP A 10 13.51 9.47 -7.62
C ASP A 10 14.79 8.69 -7.32
N ARG A 11 15.37 8.88 -6.13
CA ARG A 11 16.68 8.31 -5.78
C ARG A 11 16.61 6.91 -5.21
N LEU A 12 15.44 6.46 -4.75
CA LEU A 12 15.27 5.14 -4.14
C LEU A 12 14.16 4.33 -4.82
N CYS A 13 12.95 4.86 -4.93
CA CYS A 13 11.82 4.06 -5.43
C CYS A 13 11.93 3.76 -6.93
N LYS A 14 12.29 4.75 -7.74
CA LYS A 14 12.39 4.60 -9.20
C LYS A 14 13.41 3.53 -9.64
N PRO A 15 14.65 3.48 -9.11
CA PRO A 15 15.57 2.39 -9.42
C PRO A 15 15.02 0.99 -9.10
N ILE A 16 14.27 0.85 -8.00
CA ILE A 16 13.62 -0.42 -7.64
C ILE A 16 12.56 -0.78 -8.68
N VAL A 17 11.70 0.19 -9.05
CA VAL A 17 10.66 0.00 -10.07
C VAL A 17 11.29 -0.40 -11.41
N GLU A 18 12.30 0.32 -11.88
CA GLU A 18 12.99 0.02 -13.14
C GLU A 18 13.61 -1.38 -13.13
N HIS A 19 14.21 -1.79 -12.01
CA HIS A 19 14.77 -3.13 -11.86
C HIS A 19 13.69 -4.22 -11.95
N ILE A 20 12.60 -4.11 -11.18
CA ILE A 20 11.54 -5.14 -11.21
C ILE A 20 10.78 -5.15 -12.54
N GLU A 21 10.59 -3.99 -13.18
CA GLU A 21 9.98 -3.91 -14.52
C GLU A 21 10.87 -4.56 -15.58
N SER A 22 12.20 -4.45 -15.47
CA SER A 22 13.13 -5.17 -16.36
C SER A 22 13.03 -6.70 -16.23
N LEU A 23 12.50 -7.20 -15.11
CA LEU A 23 12.21 -8.61 -14.86
C LEU A 23 10.78 -9.02 -15.26
N GLY A 24 10.01 -8.10 -15.88
CA GLY A 24 8.64 -8.35 -16.34
C GLY A 24 7.55 -8.09 -15.29
N VAL A 25 7.88 -7.50 -14.14
CA VAL A 25 6.88 -7.09 -13.15
C VAL A 25 6.13 -5.86 -13.65
N GLN A 26 4.81 -5.83 -13.48
CA GLN A 26 4.00 -4.65 -13.79
C GLN A 26 3.79 -3.78 -12.55
N VAL A 27 4.23 -2.53 -12.60
CA VAL A 27 3.95 -1.54 -11.55
C VAL A 27 2.84 -0.61 -12.03
N ARG A 28 1.75 -0.51 -11.28
CA ARG A 28 0.60 0.33 -11.61
C ARG A 28 0.37 1.37 -10.52
N LEU A 29 0.56 2.64 -10.87
CA LEU A 29 0.20 3.76 -10.01
C LEU A 29 -1.31 4.02 -10.07
N THR A 30 -1.80 4.84 -9.14
CA THR A 30 -3.22 5.28 -9.08
C THR A 30 -4.26 4.15 -9.10
N SER A 31 -3.86 2.93 -8.73
CA SER A 31 -4.68 1.72 -8.80
C SER A 31 -5.14 1.30 -7.41
N ARG A 32 -6.03 2.11 -6.81
CA ARG A 32 -6.48 1.88 -5.43
C ARG A 32 -7.38 0.64 -5.34
N ILE A 33 -7.08 -0.27 -4.43
CA ILE A 33 -7.97 -1.40 -4.10
C ILE A 33 -9.18 -0.87 -3.32
N GLN A 34 -10.37 -1.23 -3.80
CA GLN A 34 -11.65 -0.90 -3.17
C GLN A 34 -12.17 -2.05 -2.31
N LYS A 35 -12.06 -3.30 -2.79
CA LYS A 35 -12.61 -4.46 -2.09
C LYS A 35 -11.85 -5.75 -2.40
N ILE A 36 -11.76 -6.62 -1.41
CA ILE A 36 -11.31 -8.00 -1.57
C ILE A 36 -12.53 -8.89 -1.82
N ALA A 37 -12.64 -9.48 -3.00
CA ALA A 37 -13.70 -10.43 -3.28
C ALA A 37 -13.27 -11.82 -2.80
N LEU A 38 -14.13 -12.49 -2.02
CA LEU A 38 -13.86 -13.81 -1.49
C LEU A 38 -14.51 -14.91 -2.33
N GLN A 39 -13.87 -16.08 -2.28
CA GLN A 39 -14.44 -17.35 -2.70
C GLN A 39 -15.36 -17.92 -1.60
N LYS A 40 -16.06 -19.02 -1.92
CA LYS A 40 -16.99 -19.68 -0.96
C LYS A 40 -16.25 -20.25 0.25
N ASP A 41 -15.00 -20.67 0.06
CA ASP A 41 -14.08 -21.18 1.08
C ASP A 41 -13.33 -20.07 1.84
N ARG A 42 -13.72 -18.80 1.64
CA ARG A 42 -13.15 -17.59 2.25
C ARG A 42 -11.72 -17.25 1.82
N HIS A 43 -11.17 -17.90 0.80
CA HIS A 43 -9.93 -17.45 0.16
C HIS A 43 -10.17 -16.23 -0.74
N ALA A 44 -9.16 -15.38 -0.90
CA ALA A 44 -9.24 -14.24 -1.81
C ALA A 44 -9.36 -14.72 -3.26
N ARG A 45 -10.38 -14.22 -3.98
CA ARG A 45 -10.62 -14.51 -5.39
C ARG A 45 -9.98 -13.48 -6.31
N ASN A 46 -10.11 -12.20 -5.95
CA ASN A 46 -9.63 -11.05 -6.72
C ASN A 46 -9.67 -9.77 -5.87
N PHE A 47 -8.98 -8.75 -6.37
CA PHE A 47 -9.13 -7.37 -5.91
C PHE A 47 -9.96 -6.58 -6.90
N LEU A 48 -11.01 -5.93 -6.38
CA LEU A 48 -11.76 -4.91 -7.10
C LEU A 48 -11.08 -3.57 -6.85
N LEU A 49 -10.68 -2.89 -7.92
CA LEU A 49 -10.09 -1.56 -7.88
C LEU A 49 -11.18 -0.48 -7.90
N SER A 50 -10.83 0.73 -7.49
CA SER A 50 -11.74 1.87 -7.39
C SER A 50 -12.31 2.35 -8.73
N ASP A 51 -11.64 2.02 -9.83
CA ASP A 51 -12.09 2.28 -11.20
C ASP A 51 -13.00 1.16 -11.75
N GLY A 52 -13.32 0.15 -10.94
CA GLY A 52 -14.13 -1.00 -11.31
C GLY A 52 -13.35 -2.15 -11.95
N ASN A 53 -12.05 -1.98 -12.21
CA ASN A 53 -11.22 -3.05 -12.76
C ASN A 53 -11.01 -4.18 -11.73
N ILE A 54 -10.84 -5.41 -12.23
CA ILE A 54 -10.63 -6.59 -11.41
C ILE A 54 -9.23 -7.14 -11.66
N ILE A 55 -8.47 -7.31 -10.58
CA ILE A 55 -7.13 -7.91 -10.61
C ILE A 55 -7.20 -9.31 -10.02
N LYS A 56 -6.75 -10.29 -10.80
CA LYS A 56 -6.64 -11.70 -10.43
C LYS A 56 -5.17 -12.10 -10.37
N GLY A 57 -4.86 -13.00 -9.45
CA GLY A 57 -3.56 -13.65 -9.34
C GLY A 57 -3.65 -14.90 -8.48
N ASP A 58 -2.58 -15.68 -8.47
CA ASP A 58 -2.48 -16.92 -7.69
C ASP A 58 -2.27 -16.65 -6.19
N ALA A 59 -1.66 -15.51 -5.86
CA ALA A 59 -1.44 -15.06 -4.50
C ALA A 59 -1.71 -13.55 -4.38
N TYR A 60 -2.12 -13.14 -3.19
CA TYR A 60 -2.43 -11.75 -2.85
C TYR A 60 -1.64 -11.34 -1.61
N VAL A 61 -0.92 -10.23 -1.70
CA VAL A 61 -0.08 -9.71 -0.62
C VAL A 61 -0.46 -8.27 -0.34
N PHE A 62 -0.57 -7.92 0.94
CA PHE A 62 -0.78 -6.56 1.40
C PHE A 62 0.49 -6.00 2.02
N THR A 63 0.97 -4.89 1.47
CA THR A 63 2.11 -4.12 2.00
C THR A 63 1.66 -2.72 2.47
N ILE A 64 0.40 -2.60 2.88
CA ILE A 64 -0.25 -1.36 3.29
C ILE A 64 -0.26 -1.19 4.81
N LEU A 65 -0.57 0.02 5.28
CA LEU A 65 -0.73 0.33 6.70
C LEU A 65 -1.86 -0.50 7.33
N ALA A 66 -1.67 -0.92 8.58
CA ALA A 66 -2.63 -1.74 9.33
C ALA A 66 -4.02 -1.10 9.42
N ASP A 67 -4.09 0.23 9.60
CA ASP A 67 -5.38 0.93 9.67
C ASP A 67 -6.15 0.90 8.34
N ILE A 68 -5.45 1.02 7.21
CA ILE A 68 -6.07 0.90 5.89
C ILE A 68 -6.49 -0.54 5.63
N LEU A 69 -5.67 -1.51 6.05
CA LEU A 69 -6.03 -2.92 5.92
C LEU A 69 -7.31 -3.25 6.70
N LYS A 70 -7.47 -2.75 7.93
CA LYS A 70 -8.69 -2.95 8.74
C LYS A 70 -9.96 -2.51 8.01
N LEU A 71 -9.90 -1.42 7.24
CA LEU A 71 -11.02 -0.92 6.45
C LEU A 71 -11.34 -1.80 5.22
N LEU A 72 -10.34 -2.51 4.71
CA LEU A 72 -10.47 -3.39 3.53
C LEU A 72 -10.78 -4.85 3.89
N LEU A 73 -10.68 -5.23 5.17
CA LEU A 73 -10.93 -6.60 5.61
C LEU A 73 -12.38 -7.01 5.35
N PRO A 74 -12.61 -8.15 4.68
CA PRO A 74 -13.93 -8.74 4.57
C PRO A 74 -14.50 -9.09 5.95
N GLU A 75 -15.81 -9.01 6.09
CA GLU A 75 -16.50 -9.35 7.35
C GLU A 75 -16.19 -10.78 7.79
N GLU A 76 -16.02 -11.70 6.84
CA GLU A 76 -15.69 -13.10 7.08
C GLU A 76 -14.31 -13.30 7.72
N TRP A 77 -13.40 -12.32 7.57
CA TRP A 77 -12.05 -12.38 8.10
C TRP A 77 -11.92 -11.71 9.47
N LYS A 78 -12.79 -10.76 9.82
CA LYS A 78 -12.72 -10.04 11.11
C LYS A 78 -12.73 -10.95 12.36
N PRO A 79 -13.50 -12.05 12.41
CA PRO A 79 -13.48 -12.95 13.58
C PRO A 79 -12.20 -13.78 13.71
N ILE A 80 -11.36 -13.83 12.67
CA ILE A 80 -10.14 -14.65 12.69
C ILE A 80 -9.14 -14.02 13.68
N PRO A 81 -8.61 -14.77 14.66
CA PRO A 81 -7.74 -14.23 15.71
C PRO A 81 -6.49 -13.50 15.20
N TYR A 82 -6.00 -13.88 14.02
CA TYR A 82 -4.89 -13.19 13.37
C TYR A 82 -5.22 -11.74 13.02
N PHE A 83 -6.39 -11.49 12.42
CA PHE A 83 -6.79 -10.16 11.97
C PHE A 83 -7.35 -9.28 13.10
N ASN A 84 -8.00 -9.88 14.11
CA ASN A 84 -8.47 -9.16 15.30
C ASN A 84 -7.32 -8.42 16.03
N LYS A 85 -6.09 -8.97 16.00
CA LYS A 85 -4.92 -8.30 16.60
C LYS A 85 -4.61 -6.92 15.99
N LEU A 86 -5.06 -6.64 14.76
CA LEU A 86 -4.88 -5.34 14.10
C LEU A 86 -5.63 -4.21 14.81
N ASP A 87 -6.65 -4.52 15.61
CA ASP A 87 -7.40 -3.50 16.37
C ASP A 87 -6.53 -2.78 17.41
N LYS A 88 -5.41 -3.39 17.81
CA LYS A 88 -4.43 -2.78 18.71
C LYS A 88 -3.44 -1.86 17.99
N SER A 89 -3.38 -1.90 16.65
CA SER A 89 -2.54 -1.02 15.86
C SER A 89 -3.32 0.25 15.52
N PHE A 90 -2.69 1.41 15.69
CA PHE A 90 -3.25 2.70 15.32
C PHE A 90 -2.16 3.64 14.82
N CYS A 91 -2.52 4.50 13.88
CA CYS A 91 -1.64 5.52 13.35
C CYS A 91 -1.39 6.61 14.40
N VAL A 92 -0.12 6.96 14.57
CA VAL A 92 0.29 8.12 15.37
C VAL A 92 0.30 9.34 14.45
N PRO A 93 -0.37 10.45 14.80
CA PRO A 93 -0.36 11.65 13.97
C PRO A 93 1.03 12.28 13.93
N VAL A 94 1.50 12.64 12.73
CA VAL A 94 2.81 13.27 12.50
C VAL A 94 2.64 14.43 11.51
N ILE A 95 3.37 15.53 11.73
CA ILE A 95 3.40 16.70 10.85
C ILE A 95 4.84 16.88 10.36
N ASN A 96 5.01 17.10 9.05
CA ASN A 96 6.29 17.46 8.45
C ASN A 96 6.26 18.94 8.02
N VAL A 97 7.25 19.73 8.44
CA VAL A 97 7.33 21.18 8.19
C VAL A 97 8.59 21.49 7.41
N HIS A 98 8.43 22.19 6.28
CA HIS A 98 9.53 22.68 5.46
C HIS A 98 9.48 24.22 5.39
N ILE A 99 10.58 24.90 5.75
CA ILE A 99 10.68 26.36 5.75
C ILE A 99 11.92 26.76 4.93
N TRP A 100 11.72 27.56 3.88
CA TRP A 100 12.80 28.18 3.13
C TRP A 100 12.91 29.66 3.50
N ILE A 101 14.10 30.12 3.85
CA ILE A 101 14.39 31.53 4.13
C ILE A 101 15.14 32.09 2.93
N VAL A 102 14.54 33.08 2.26
CA VAL A 102 15.22 33.83 1.20
C VAL A 102 15.74 35.12 1.84
N MET A 103 17.07 35.24 1.96
CA MET A 103 17.68 36.52 2.31
C MET A 103 17.89 37.32 1.02
N GLY A 104 17.17 38.42 0.86
CA GLY A 104 17.48 39.43 -0.14
C GLY A 104 18.70 40.23 0.30
N TYR A 105 19.67 40.39 -0.61
CA TYR A 105 20.68 41.44 -0.50
C TYR A 105 20.10 42.76 -0.98
#